data_AF-A0A4Q3ML05-F1
#
_entry.id   AF-A0A4Q3ML05-F1
#
_cell.length_a   1.000
_cell.length_b   1.000
_cell.length_c   1.000
_cell.angle_alpha   90.00
_cell.angle_beta   90.00
_cell.angle_gamma   90.00
#
_symmetry.space_group_name_H-M   'P 1'
#
loop_
_entity.id
_entity.type
_entity.pdbx_description
1 polymer ?
#
loop_
_entity_poly.entity_id
_entity_poly.type
_entity_poly.pdbx_seq_one_letter_code
_entity_poly.pdbx_strand_id
1 'polypeptide(L)' 'MRPADVIAKYNGAEIGVLLQHREKHAGDVGAVYWMGYPSIEHALEAVADDLFEGRVEKITADGDALSEDEVLALTN' A
#
# COMPACT_ATOMS: atom_id res chain seq x y z
N MET A 1 -6.19 6.37 15.37
CA MET A 1 -5.90 4.92 15.49
C MET A 1 -4.39 4.76 15.63
N ARG A 2 -3.86 3.78 16.37
CA ARG A 2 -2.40 3.58 16.44
C ARG A 2 -1.96 2.58 15.37
N PRO A 3 -0.76 2.73 14.76
CA PRO A 3 -0.26 1.79 13.76
C PRO A 3 -0.27 0.34 14.25
N ALA A 4 0.12 0.11 15.51
CA ALA A 4 0.13 -1.22 16.12
C ALA A 4 -1.26 -1.88 16.19
N ASP A 5 -2.34 -1.09 16.29
CA ASP A 5 -3.70 -1.64 16.31
C ASP A 5 -4.10 -2.16 14.91
N VAL A 6 -3.64 -1.49 13.84
CA VAL A 6 -3.87 -1.91 12.44
C VAL A 6 -3.06 -3.16 12.11
N ILE A 7 -1.78 -3.18 12.49
CA ILE A 7 -0.90 -4.33 12.28
C ILE A 7 -1.46 -5.57 12.99
N ALA A 8 -1.89 -5.42 14.25
CA ALA A 8 -2.47 -6.53 15.01
C ALA A 8 -3.79 -7.04 14.39
N LYS A 9 -4.60 -6.13 13.82
CA LYS A 9 -5.88 -6.47 13.15
C LYS A 9 -5.66 -7.38 11.93
N TYR A 10 -4.60 -7.15 11.16
CA TYR A 10 -4.30 -7.89 9.93
C TYR A 10 -3.09 -8.83 10.06
N ASN A 11 -2.78 -9.25 11.29
CA ASN A 11 -1.65 -10.15 11.53
C ASN A 11 -1.85 -11.50 10.82
N GLY A 12 -0.93 -11.85 9.92
CA GLY A 12 -0.99 -13.05 9.09
C GLY A 12 -1.81 -12.92 7.80
N ALA A 13 -2.37 -11.73 7.52
CA ALA A 13 -3.05 -11.44 6.27
C ALA A 13 -2.06 -11.23 5.12
N GLU A 14 -2.45 -11.64 3.90
CA GLU A 14 -1.71 -11.29 2.70
C GLU A 14 -1.98 -9.83 2.33
N ILE A 15 -0.91 -9.07 2.07
CA ILE A 15 -1.02 -7.65 1.78
C ILE A 15 -0.81 -7.39 0.30
N GLY A 16 -1.78 -6.71 -0.31
CA GLY A 16 -1.73 -6.26 -1.69
C GLY A 16 -1.48 -4.77 -1.76
N VAL A 17 -0.58 -4.32 -2.63
CA VAL A 17 -0.37 -2.91 -2.92
C VAL A 17 -0.55 -2.65 -4.40
N LEU A 18 -1.36 -1.64 -4.71
CA LEU A 18 -1.61 -1.15 -6.04
C LEU A 18 -0.75 0.12 -6.28
N LEU A 19 0.19 0.05 -7.23
CA LEU A 19 1.17 1.11 -7.50
C LEU A 19 0.98 1.71 -8.90
N GLN A 20 1.04 3.04 -9.00
CA GLN A 20 1.13 3.73 -10.28
C GLN A 20 2.52 3.56 -10.91
N HIS A 21 2.57 3.28 -12.21
CA HIS A 21 3.81 3.21 -12.97
C HIS A 21 4.45 4.60 -13.14
N ARG A 22 5.78 4.62 -13.09
CA ARG A 22 6.62 5.81 -13.18
C ARG A 22 6.90 6.16 -14.64
N GLU A 23 5.91 6.54 -15.45
CA GLU A 23 6.21 7.12 -16.77
C GLU A 23 5.46 8.42 -17.04
N LYS A 24 6.19 9.53 -16.95
CA LYS A 24 5.87 10.83 -17.57
C LYS A 24 6.43 10.85 -19.00
N HIS A 25 5.97 9.96 -19.87
CA HIS A 25 6.17 10.13 -21.31
C HIS A 25 4.84 10.43 -21.98
N ALA A 26 4.88 11.42 -22.88
CA ALA A 26 3.72 12.15 -23.36
C ALA A 26 2.68 11.23 -24.03
N GLY A 27 1.61 10.91 -23.30
CA GLY A 27 0.37 10.37 -23.86
C GLY A 27 -0.06 8.99 -23.38
N ASP A 28 0.71 8.30 -22.54
CA ASP A 28 0.37 6.91 -22.18
C ASP A 28 -0.54 6.77 -20.94
N VAL A 29 -1.47 5.82 -21.08
CA VAL A 29 -2.41 5.35 -20.06
C VAL A 29 -1.61 4.81 -18.88
N GLY A 30 -1.78 5.41 -17.70
CA GLY A 30 -1.07 5.00 -16.49
C GLY A 30 -1.21 3.50 -16.24
N ALA A 31 -0.09 2.77 -16.33
CA ALA A 31 -0.05 1.37 -15.95
C ALA A 31 -0.09 1.28 -14.42
N VAL A 32 -0.79 0.26 -13.91
CA VAL A 32 -0.92 0.02 -12.47
C VAL A 32 -0.52 -1.42 -12.19
N TYR A 33 0.32 -1.63 -11.18
CA TYR A 33 0.80 -2.97 -10.80
C TYR A 33 0.26 -3.39 -9.45
N TRP A 34 -0.05 -4.68 -9.33
CA TRP A 34 -0.40 -5.32 -8.07
C TRP A 34 0.79 -6.09 -7.52
N MET A 35 1.17 -5.78 -6.28
CA MET A 35 2.27 -6.41 -5.57
C MET A 35 1.75 -7.08 -4.30
N GLY A 36 2.09 -8.36 -4.11
CA GLY A 36 1.74 -9.12 -2.91
C GLY A 36 2.90 -9.19 -1.91
N TYR A 37 2.59 -9.06 -0.62
CA TYR A 37 3.54 -9.07 0.48
C TYR A 37 3.07 -9.97 1.63
N PRO A 38 3.99 -10.60 2.37
CA PRO A 38 3.64 -11.54 3.43
C PRO A 38 3.11 -10.86 4.70
N SER A 39 3.29 -9.55 4.87
CA SER A 39 2.76 -8.79 6.01
C SER A 39 2.71 -7.28 5.70
N ILE A 40 2.02 -6.52 6.56
CA ILE A 40 1.91 -5.05 6.43
C ILE A 40 3.28 -4.41 6.54
N GLU A 41 4.11 -4.87 7.48
CA GLU A 41 5.45 -4.33 7.69
C GLU A 41 6.33 -4.48 6.46
N HIS A 42 6.31 -5.68 5.83
CA HIS A 42 7.07 -5.91 4.59
C HIS A 42 6.56 -5.03 3.45
N ALA A 43 5.24 -4.87 3.33
CA ALA A 43 4.66 -4.00 2.31
C ALA A 43 5.11 -2.55 2.51
N LEU A 44 4.98 -2.02 3.73
CA LEU A 44 5.35 -0.64 4.07
C LEU A 44 6.84 -0.39 3.86
N GLU A 45 7.70 -1.33 4.22
CA GLU A 45 9.14 -1.22 3.97
C GLU A 45 9.44 -1.21 2.47
N ALA A 46 8.82 -2.10 1.69
CA ALA A 46 9.07 -2.22 0.26
C ALA A 46 8.54 -1.05 -0.56
N VAL A 47 7.48 -0.38 -0.10
CA VAL A 47 6.81 0.72 -0.82
C VAL A 47 6.98 2.08 -0.12
N ALA A 48 7.92 2.20 0.82
CA ALA A 48 8.16 3.44 1.56
C ALA A 48 8.47 4.62 0.62
N ASP A 49 9.33 4.40 -0.37
CA ASP A 49 9.67 5.41 -1.38
C ASP A 49 8.46 5.73 -2.27
N ASP A 50 7.67 4.73 -2.66
CA ASP A 50 6.45 4.90 -3.44
C ASP A 50 5.37 5.68 -2.66
N LEU A 51 5.23 5.45 -1.35
CA LEU A 51 4.34 6.20 -0.47
C LEU A 51 4.76 7.67 -0.40
N PHE A 52 6.06 7.93 -0.23
CA PHE A 52 6.59 9.29 -0.21
C PHE A 52 6.41 10.01 -1.56
N GLU A 53 6.58 9.30 -2.67
CA GLU A 53 6.37 9.83 -4.02
C GLU A 53 4.89 9.91 -4.43
N GLY A 54 3.95 9.45 -3.58
CA GLY A 54 2.50 9.47 -3.84
C GLY A 54 2.05 8.49 -4.93
N ARG A 55 2.78 7.38 -5.10
CA ARG A 55 2.54 6.37 -6.14
C ARG A 55 1.67 5.19 -5.68
N VAL A 56 1.41 5.06 -4.39
CA VAL A 56 0.51 4.03 -3.85
C VAL A 56 -0.94 4.49 -3.99
N GLU A 57 -1.71 3.77 -4.78
CA GLU A 57 -3.15 4.02 -4.97
C GLU A 57 -4.00 3.37 -3.89
N LYS A 58 -3.64 2.14 -3.54
CA LYS A 58 -4.46 1.29 -2.68
C LYS A 58 -3.61 0.25 -1.98
N ILE A 59 -3.92 0.02 -0.71
CA ILE A 59 -3.40 -1.09 0.07
C ILE A 59 -4.59 -1.98 0.45
N THR A 60 -4.43 -3.29 0.35
CA THR A 60 -5.44 -4.27 0.76
C THR A 60 -4.85 -5.29 1.70
N ALA A 61 -5.66 -5.83 2.61
CA ALA A 61 -5.35 -6.98 3.44
C ALA A 61 -6.43 -8.05 3.26
N ASP A 62 -6.03 -9.29 2.96
CA ASP A 62 -6.94 -10.41 2.68
C ASP A 62 -7.99 -10.11 1.58
N GLY A 63 -7.62 -9.26 0.62
CA GLY A 63 -8.47 -8.85 -0.51
C GLY A 63 -9.36 -7.63 -0.23
N ASP A 64 -9.48 -7.19 1.03
CA ASP A 64 -10.24 -6.00 1.41
C ASP A 64 -9.36 -4.75 1.45
N ALA A 65 -9.91 -3.62 1.00
CA ALA A 65 -9.21 -2.33 1.06
C ALA A 65 -9.04 -1.86 2.50
N LEU A 66 -7.83 -1.41 2.86
CA LEU A 66 -7.65 -0.65 4.08
C LEU A 66 -8.43 0.66 3.99
N SER A 67 -8.99 1.10 5.12
CA SER A 67 -9.64 2.40 5.20
C SER A 67 -8.62 3.54 5.16
N GLU A 68 -9.09 4.75 4.83
CA GLU A 68 -8.23 5.95 4.84
C GLU A 68 -7.60 6.18 6.23
N ASP A 69 -8.36 5.99 7.30
CA ASP A 69 -7.87 6.09 8.69
C ASP A 69 -6.79 5.04 9.01
N GLU A 70 -6.91 3.83 8.46
CA GLU A 70 -5.92 2.76 8.64
C GLU A 70 -4.63 3.08 7.87
N VAL A 71 -4.74 3.54 6.63
CA VAL A 71 -3.60 3.97 5.82
C VAL A 71 -2.89 5.14 6.50
N LEU A 72 -3.62 6.18 6.91
CA LEU A 72 -3.06 7.34 7.61
C LEU A 72 -2.35 6.97 8.91
N ALA A 73 -2.86 5.97 9.64
CA ALA A 73 -2.25 5.48 10.87
C ALA A 73 -0.98 4.65 10.63
N LEU A 74 -0.78 4.11 9.43
CA LEU A 74 0.42 3.34 9.05
C LEU A 74 1.51 4.23 8.44
N THR A 75 1.15 5.40 7.90
CA THR A 75 2.06 6.27 7.14
C THR A 75 2.44 7.58 7.84
N ASN A 76 1.82 7.93 8.99
CA ASN A 76 2.15 9.10 9.81
C ASN A 76 2.64 8.69 11.21
#